data_AF-A0A6A9T1Z9-F1
#
_entry.id   AF-A0A6A9T1Z9-F1
#
_cell.length_a   1.000
_cell.length_b   1.000
_cell.length_c   1.000
_cell.angle_alpha   90.00
_cell.angle_beta   90.00
_cell.angle_gamma   90.00
#
_symmetry.space_group_name_H-M   'P 1'
#
loop_
_entity.id
_entity.type
_entity.pdbx_description
1 polymer ?
#
loop_
_entity_poly.entity_id
_entity_poly.type
_entity_poly.pdbx_seq_one_letter_code
_entity_poly.pdbx_strand_id
1 'polypeptide(L)'
;MSALQRRRLLALLGSTAAVAAAGCIDDSSLPTDGNGDGSDSDDKGVLRDGAVVDYPGMVDGDASVSGDEEKITYEDPEATFTFQYAYEGDTDDPSQLRVSRDLSGETMAAFIAPVYDAEAEAFAYHAFANEAFLEYADWYYVSGRSNDPTETGRASFEPVGNGVSRFVIGPIDVGTAGLIDAPPEEAQSGGGELTGVILTNGSSGGTPSPAPNVSWGFDYDSAAEEVTITHEGGDTVRGAQLEVVVTTDDRTTTSPFEGEVAAGDSVAVDAPPNAVVRIIWEAESGDSGAVLARWEGPEA
;
A
#
# COMPACT_ATOMS: atom_id res chain seq x y z
N MET A 1 8.94 -29.22 3.59
CA MET A 1 8.28 -28.36 4.61
C MET A 1 7.19 -27.58 3.88
N SER A 2 6.00 -27.52 4.47
CA SER A 2 4.71 -27.49 3.77
C SER A 2 4.28 -26.12 3.23
N ALA A 3 3.56 -26.13 2.11
CA ALA A 3 2.97 -25.01 1.35
C ALA A 3 2.07 -24.03 2.14
N LEU A 4 1.91 -24.22 3.45
CA LEU A 4 1.07 -23.44 4.36
C LEU A 4 1.71 -22.12 4.86
N GLN A 5 2.94 -21.79 4.45
CA GLN A 5 3.60 -20.53 4.82
C GLN A 5 3.60 -19.45 3.72
N ARG A 6 3.08 -19.73 2.52
CA ARG A 6 3.27 -18.92 1.29
C ARG A 6 2.16 -17.90 0.95
N ARG A 7 1.27 -17.54 1.87
CA ARG A 7 0.00 -16.86 1.52
C ARG A 7 -0.20 -15.48 2.19
N ARG A 8 0.87 -14.72 2.42
CA ARG A 8 0.80 -13.58 3.36
C ARG A 8 0.97 -12.17 2.81
N LEU A 9 1.27 -11.97 1.52
CA LEU A 9 1.59 -10.60 1.06
C LEU A 9 0.41 -9.67 0.69
N LEU A 10 -0.83 -10.14 0.68
CA LEU A 10 -2.02 -9.28 0.56
C LEU A 10 -2.99 -9.43 1.75
N ALA A 11 -2.50 -9.97 2.88
CA ALA A 11 -3.32 -10.28 4.05
C ALA A 11 -2.66 -9.99 5.42
N LEU A 12 -1.65 -9.11 5.51
CA LEU A 12 -1.02 -8.78 6.79
C LEU A 12 -0.87 -7.28 7.04
N LEU A 13 -1.97 -6.66 7.45
CA LEU A 13 -1.92 -5.64 8.50
C LEU A 13 -1.80 -6.38 9.84
N GLY A 14 -0.72 -6.13 10.58
CA GLY A 14 -0.62 -6.48 11.99
C GLY A 14 0.48 -7.48 12.32
N SER A 15 1.64 -6.94 12.74
CA SER A 15 2.39 -7.35 13.93
C SER A 15 3.66 -6.50 14.07
N THR A 16 3.68 -5.59 15.03
CA THR A 16 4.84 -4.78 15.41
C THR A 16 5.90 -5.61 16.13
N ALA A 17 7.16 -5.52 15.69
CA ALA A 17 8.32 -5.80 16.55
C ALA A 17 8.97 -4.47 16.92
N ALA A 18 8.85 -4.06 18.18
CA ALA A 18 9.49 -2.88 18.71
C ALA A 18 10.99 -3.12 18.90
N VAL A 19 11.84 -2.30 18.27
CA VAL A 19 13.25 -2.17 18.65
C VAL A 19 13.45 -0.77 19.23
N ALA A 20 13.84 -0.72 20.50
CA ALA A 20 14.14 0.52 21.21
C ALA A 20 15.44 1.15 20.70
N ALA A 21 15.42 2.48 20.58
CA ALA A 21 16.50 3.35 20.13
C ALA A 21 17.74 3.36 21.04
N ALA A 22 18.89 3.80 20.47
CA ALA A 22 19.67 4.93 20.99
C ALA A 22 20.92 5.20 20.12
N GLY A 23 21.18 6.48 19.80
CA GLY A 23 22.49 6.92 19.31
C GLY A 23 22.49 8.33 18.70
N CYS A 24 22.63 9.37 19.54
CA CYS A 24 22.91 10.75 19.11
C CYS A 24 24.40 10.95 18.78
N ILE A 25 24.74 11.93 17.91
CA ILE A 25 25.92 12.84 17.86
C ILE A 25 25.74 13.68 16.57
N ASP A 26 25.49 14.99 16.55
CA ASP A 26 26.20 16.22 17.03
C ASP A 26 27.21 16.82 16.02
N ASP A 27 26.90 18.07 15.63
CA ASP A 27 27.75 19.24 15.32
C ASP A 27 28.79 19.21 14.17
N SER A 28 28.62 20.10 13.17
CA SER A 28 29.59 21.16 12.81
C SER A 28 29.36 21.78 11.42
N SER A 29 29.47 23.10 11.38
CA SER A 29 29.25 24.10 10.32
C SER A 29 30.30 24.20 9.19
N LEU A 30 29.89 24.65 7.98
CA LEU A 30 30.21 25.95 7.31
C LEU A 30 30.08 25.93 5.76
N PRO A 31 29.89 27.10 5.10
CA PRO A 31 29.35 27.22 3.73
C PRO A 31 30.43 27.34 2.65
N THR A 32 30.07 27.02 1.40
CA THR A 32 30.82 27.49 0.22
C THR A 32 29.89 27.75 -0.97
N ASP A 33 29.82 29.02 -1.37
CA ASP A 33 29.31 29.48 -2.65
C ASP A 33 30.10 28.89 -3.82
N GLY A 34 29.40 28.49 -4.88
CA GLY A 34 29.99 27.99 -6.12
C GLY A 34 29.02 28.07 -7.30
N ASN A 35 29.00 29.22 -7.96
CA ASN A 35 28.22 29.56 -9.14
C ASN A 35 28.57 28.66 -10.35
N GLY A 36 27.61 27.89 -10.87
CA GLY A 36 27.73 27.06 -12.07
C GLY A 36 26.48 27.16 -12.95
N ASP A 37 26.70 27.62 -14.18
CA ASP A 37 25.76 28.03 -15.22
C ASP A 37 25.14 26.84 -15.98
N GLY A 38 23.84 26.95 -16.32
CA GLY A 38 23.30 26.47 -17.59
C GLY A 38 22.82 25.03 -17.72
N SER A 39 21.66 24.70 -17.14
CA SER A 39 20.62 23.91 -17.82
C SER A 39 19.26 24.26 -17.20
N ASP A 40 18.39 24.86 -18.00
CA ASP A 40 16.98 25.07 -17.65
C ASP A 40 16.22 23.76 -17.94
N SER A 41 15.99 23.01 -16.87
CA SER A 41 14.82 22.16 -16.71
C SER A 41 14.15 22.63 -15.42
N ASP A 42 12.84 22.83 -15.45
CA ASP A 42 12.01 23.36 -14.36
C ASP A 42 11.95 22.45 -13.10
N ASP A 43 12.91 21.53 -12.92
CA ASP A 43 13.06 20.62 -11.78
C ASP A 43 14.01 21.16 -10.69
N LYS A 44 14.29 22.47 -10.69
CA LYS A 44 15.11 23.11 -9.65
C LYS A 44 14.31 23.25 -8.36
N GLY A 45 14.26 22.17 -7.58
CA GLY A 45 13.62 22.16 -6.26
C GLY A 45 13.18 20.80 -5.76
N VAL A 46 13.28 19.74 -6.58
CA VAL A 46 12.82 18.41 -6.19
C VAL A 46 13.85 17.60 -5.39
N LEU A 47 15.13 17.94 -5.52
CA LEU A 47 16.22 17.33 -4.76
C LEU A 47 16.98 18.40 -3.97
N ARG A 48 17.40 18.04 -2.76
CA ARG A 48 18.35 18.75 -1.89
C ARG A 48 19.61 17.90 -1.72
N ASP A 49 20.76 18.54 -1.52
CA ASP A 49 22.03 17.89 -1.15
C ASP A 49 22.32 16.57 -1.91
N GLY A 50 22.36 16.64 -3.23
CA GLY A 50 22.61 15.49 -4.10
C GLY A 50 21.33 14.73 -4.43
N ALA A 51 21.20 13.49 -3.94
CA ALA A 51 20.12 12.57 -4.27
C ALA A 51 19.02 12.51 -3.18
N VAL A 52 18.89 13.54 -2.35
CA VAL A 52 17.88 13.58 -1.29
C VAL A 52 16.63 14.29 -1.81
N VAL A 53 15.47 13.66 -1.75
CA VAL A 53 14.19 14.28 -2.14
C VAL A 53 13.85 15.45 -1.19
N ASP A 54 13.66 16.64 -1.76
CA ASP A 54 13.25 17.85 -1.02
C ASP A 54 11.73 17.97 -0.93
N TYR A 55 11.13 16.96 -0.30
CA TYR A 55 9.68 16.87 -0.25
C TYR A 55 8.99 18.09 0.43
N PRO A 56 9.49 18.63 1.56
CA PRO A 56 8.93 19.86 2.13
C PRO A 56 8.98 21.06 1.16
N GLY A 57 9.99 21.15 0.30
CA GLY A 57 10.08 22.18 -0.73
C GLY A 57 9.07 22.01 -1.88
N MET A 58 8.61 20.78 -2.15
CA MET A 58 7.60 20.51 -3.18
C MET A 58 6.17 20.89 -2.76
N VAL A 59 5.92 20.85 -1.46
CA VAL A 59 4.58 21.01 -0.87
C VAL A 59 4.48 22.29 -0.04
N ASP A 60 5.44 23.22 -0.20
CA ASP A 60 5.53 24.47 0.55
C ASP A 60 5.43 24.32 2.09
N GLY A 61 5.79 23.14 2.61
CA GLY A 61 5.70 22.79 4.03
C GLY A 61 4.34 22.25 4.51
N ASP A 62 3.36 22.08 3.64
CA ASP A 62 2.01 21.59 3.97
C ASP A 62 1.99 20.11 4.40
N ALA A 63 3.06 19.37 4.09
CA ALA A 63 3.25 18.00 4.52
C ALA A 63 4.47 17.84 5.44
N SER A 64 4.32 16.95 6.43
CA SER A 64 5.39 16.50 7.31
C SER A 64 5.67 15.02 7.12
N VAL A 65 6.94 14.63 7.21
CA VAL A 65 7.40 13.24 7.16
C VAL A 65 7.85 12.83 8.55
N SER A 66 7.44 11.65 9.03
CA SER A 66 7.87 11.11 10.31
C SER A 66 9.38 10.86 10.35
N GLY A 67 9.96 10.77 11.56
CA GLY A 67 11.41 10.60 11.72
C GLY A 67 11.97 9.26 11.21
N ASP A 68 11.11 8.24 11.11
CA ASP A 68 11.36 6.93 10.51
C ASP A 68 11.01 6.87 9.01
N GLU A 69 10.50 7.97 8.45
CA GLU A 69 10.07 8.12 7.05
C GLU A 69 8.97 7.15 6.59
N GLU A 70 8.32 6.44 7.52
CA GLU A 70 7.24 5.50 7.22
C GLU A 70 5.87 6.19 7.05
N LYS A 71 5.76 7.46 7.46
CA LYS A 71 4.49 8.20 7.48
C LYS A 71 4.64 9.62 6.94
N ILE A 72 3.64 10.05 6.16
CA ILE A 72 3.48 11.41 5.68
C ILE A 72 2.13 11.96 6.16
N THR A 73 2.11 13.16 6.71
CA THR A 73 0.88 13.83 7.18
C THR A 73 0.71 15.18 6.50
N TYR A 74 -0.46 15.40 5.92
CA TYR A 74 -0.91 16.68 5.37
C TYR A 74 -1.87 17.36 6.33
N GLU A 75 -1.71 18.68 6.48
CA GLU A 75 -2.66 19.50 7.25
C GLU A 75 -3.83 19.99 6.41
N ASP A 76 -3.62 20.28 5.11
CA ASP A 76 -4.66 20.75 4.19
C ASP A 76 -4.42 20.24 2.75
N PRO A 77 -5.27 19.35 2.20
CA PRO A 77 -6.36 18.67 2.89
C PRO A 77 -5.82 17.68 3.94
N GLU A 78 -6.56 17.48 5.04
CA GLU A 78 -6.18 16.49 6.06
C GLU A 78 -6.04 15.09 5.46
N ALA A 79 -4.82 14.58 5.35
CA ALA A 79 -4.52 13.26 4.82
C ALA A 79 -3.31 12.65 5.54
N THR A 80 -3.30 11.33 5.65
CA THR A 80 -2.20 10.60 6.29
C THR A 80 -1.83 9.40 5.46
N PHE A 81 -0.62 9.41 4.92
CA PHE A 81 -0.10 8.33 4.12
C PHE A 81 0.90 7.50 4.92
N THR A 82 0.83 6.19 4.75
CA THR A 82 1.77 5.25 5.37
C THR A 82 2.39 4.39 4.28
N PHE A 83 3.71 4.22 4.32
CA PHE A 83 4.41 3.34 3.40
C PHE A 83 4.19 1.87 3.78
N GLN A 84 4.03 1.04 2.76
CA GLN A 84 3.99 -0.41 2.84
C GLN A 84 5.03 -0.98 1.86
N TYR A 85 5.72 -2.04 2.30
CA TYR A 85 6.82 -2.65 1.56
C TYR A 85 6.51 -4.11 1.27
N ALA A 86 6.74 -4.54 0.03
CA ALA A 86 6.69 -5.93 -0.38
C ALA A 86 8.12 -6.41 -0.67
N TYR A 87 8.57 -7.45 0.05
CA TYR A 87 9.80 -8.19 -0.24
C TYR A 87 9.59 -9.65 0.15
N GLU A 88 9.81 -10.59 -0.77
CA GLU A 88 10.04 -11.99 -0.43
C GLU A 88 11.07 -12.57 -1.41
N GLY A 89 12.35 -12.23 -1.21
CA GLY A 89 13.46 -13.04 -1.70
C GLY A 89 13.86 -14.07 -0.64
N ASP A 90 14.50 -15.18 -1.04
CA ASP A 90 14.97 -16.32 -0.20
C ASP A 90 16.06 -15.96 0.84
N THR A 91 16.06 -14.72 1.33
CA THR A 91 17.01 -14.18 2.28
C THR A 91 16.26 -13.34 3.29
N ASP A 92 16.41 -13.67 4.57
CA ASP A 92 15.98 -12.89 5.76
C ASP A 92 16.65 -11.49 5.85
N ASP A 93 16.91 -10.82 4.73
CA ASP A 93 17.68 -9.59 4.66
C ASP A 93 16.87 -8.47 3.95
N PRO A 94 16.19 -7.58 4.71
CA PRO A 94 15.50 -6.39 4.18
C PRO A 94 16.48 -5.32 3.62
N SER A 95 17.72 -5.69 3.29
CA SER A 95 18.80 -4.78 2.91
C SER A 95 18.86 -4.38 1.44
N GLN A 96 17.92 -4.84 0.59
CA GLN A 96 17.98 -4.53 -0.85
C GLN A 96 17.12 -3.34 -1.28
N LEU A 97 15.94 -3.10 -0.69
CA LEU A 97 15.09 -1.95 -1.00
C LEU A 97 15.02 -0.98 0.19
N ARG A 98 15.58 0.22 0.02
CA ARG A 98 15.47 1.32 0.98
C ARG A 98 14.34 2.26 0.56
N VAL A 99 13.30 2.37 1.38
CA VAL A 99 12.32 3.46 1.21
C VAL A 99 12.73 4.64 2.06
N SER A 100 13.24 5.67 1.42
CA SER A 100 13.76 6.86 2.08
C SER A 100 13.88 8.00 1.10
N ARG A 101 13.77 9.24 1.60
CA ARG A 101 14.06 10.42 0.78
C ARG A 101 15.51 10.49 0.34
N ASP A 102 16.45 9.93 1.10
CA ASP A 102 17.83 9.81 0.64
C ASP A 102 17.93 8.63 -0.34
N LEU A 103 18.17 8.93 -1.61
CA LEU A 103 18.30 7.95 -2.69
C LEU A 103 19.77 7.71 -3.08
N SER A 104 20.72 8.20 -2.29
CA SER A 104 22.15 8.05 -2.57
C SER A 104 22.66 6.63 -2.34
N GLY A 105 23.74 6.28 -3.04
CA GLY A 105 24.41 4.98 -2.90
C GLY A 105 23.90 3.93 -3.88
N GLU A 106 24.39 2.70 -3.69
CA GLU A 106 24.26 1.60 -4.65
C GLU A 106 23.14 0.61 -4.28
N THR A 107 22.55 0.75 -3.10
CA THR A 107 21.38 -0.04 -2.69
C THR A 107 20.14 0.50 -3.39
N MET A 108 19.28 -0.39 -3.89
CA MET A 108 18.02 0.01 -4.51
C MET A 108 17.20 0.86 -3.53
N ALA A 109 16.78 2.04 -3.98
CA ALA A 109 16.08 3.00 -3.14
C ALA A 109 14.97 3.71 -3.91
N ALA A 110 13.84 3.93 -3.24
CA ALA A 110 12.71 4.68 -3.79
C ALA A 110 11.98 5.49 -2.72
N PHE A 111 11.22 6.50 -3.15
CA PHE A 111 10.37 7.32 -2.29
C PHE A 111 9.14 7.78 -3.07
N ILE A 112 7.95 7.70 -2.49
CA ILE A 112 6.72 8.21 -3.11
C ILE A 112 6.29 9.45 -2.35
N ALA A 113 6.25 10.58 -3.06
CA ALA A 113 5.84 11.87 -2.54
C ALA A 113 4.45 12.23 -3.08
N PRO A 114 3.37 12.08 -2.29
CA PRO A 114 2.06 12.61 -2.69
C PRO A 114 2.13 14.13 -2.67
N VAL A 115 1.60 14.82 -3.68
CA VAL A 115 1.52 16.28 -3.81
C VAL A 115 0.08 16.62 -4.14
N TYR A 116 -0.54 17.50 -3.36
CA TYR A 116 -1.92 17.90 -3.60
C TYR A 116 -2.02 18.89 -4.77
N ASP A 117 -2.83 18.55 -5.76
CA ASP A 117 -3.18 19.41 -6.88
C ASP A 117 -4.53 20.06 -6.58
N ALA A 118 -4.50 21.36 -6.25
CA ALA A 118 -5.69 22.12 -5.90
C ALA A 118 -6.63 22.38 -7.11
N GLU A 119 -6.13 22.31 -8.35
CA GLU A 119 -6.96 22.44 -9.55
C GLU A 119 -7.74 21.13 -9.82
N ALA A 120 -7.10 19.99 -9.55
CA ALA A 120 -7.70 18.66 -9.69
C ALA A 120 -8.47 18.19 -8.44
N GLU A 121 -8.33 18.87 -7.31
CA GLU A 121 -8.83 18.47 -5.99
C GLU A 121 -8.39 17.04 -5.60
N ALA A 122 -7.16 16.67 -5.98
CA ALA A 122 -6.65 15.29 -5.96
C ALA A 122 -5.14 15.26 -5.69
N PHE A 123 -4.60 14.08 -5.36
CA PHE A 123 -3.16 13.90 -5.14
C PHE A 123 -2.47 13.34 -6.38
N ALA A 124 -1.35 13.97 -6.77
CA ALA A 124 -0.36 13.40 -7.68
C ALA A 124 0.74 12.72 -6.87
N TYR A 125 1.08 11.48 -7.18
CA TYR A 125 2.08 10.70 -6.45
C TYR A 125 3.38 10.65 -7.24
N HIS A 126 4.37 11.42 -6.78
CA HIS A 126 5.69 11.51 -7.41
C HIS A 126 6.58 10.40 -6.86
N ALA A 127 6.76 9.33 -7.62
CA ALA A 127 7.67 8.24 -7.29
C ALA A 127 9.08 8.58 -7.77
N PHE A 128 10.03 8.65 -6.83
CA PHE A 128 11.44 8.84 -7.06
C PHE A 128 12.18 7.52 -6.85
N ALA A 129 13.16 7.23 -7.71
CA ALA A 129 13.93 6.00 -7.65
C ALA A 129 15.38 6.25 -8.07
N ASN A 130 16.33 5.54 -7.47
CA ASN A 130 17.72 5.55 -7.91
C ASN A 130 17.99 4.53 -9.02
N GLU A 131 19.17 4.61 -9.64
CA GLU A 131 19.57 3.72 -10.74
C GLU A 131 19.48 2.23 -10.36
N ALA A 132 19.90 1.85 -9.16
CA ALA A 132 19.83 0.46 -8.69
C ALA A 132 18.39 -0.08 -8.63
N PHE A 133 17.41 0.76 -8.26
CA PHE A 133 15.99 0.40 -8.31
C PHE A 133 15.55 0.14 -9.75
N LEU A 134 15.89 1.05 -10.66
CA LEU A 134 15.47 0.97 -12.06
C LEU A 134 16.13 -0.17 -12.84
N GLU A 135 17.34 -0.56 -12.46
CA GLU A 135 18.07 -1.68 -13.07
C GLU A 135 17.60 -3.05 -12.58
N TYR A 136 16.94 -3.11 -11.42
CA TYR A 136 16.48 -4.37 -10.82
C TYR A 136 15.39 -5.06 -11.64
N ALA A 137 14.36 -4.30 -12.07
CA ALA A 137 13.20 -4.84 -12.75
C ALA A 137 12.51 -3.82 -13.67
N ASP A 138 11.62 -4.34 -14.51
CA ASP A 138 10.63 -3.52 -15.19
C ASP A 138 9.48 -3.21 -14.23
N TRP A 139 9.34 -1.94 -13.87
CA TRP A 139 8.36 -1.52 -12.88
C TRP A 139 6.97 -1.24 -13.47
N TYR A 140 5.96 -1.66 -12.73
CA TYR A 140 4.56 -1.37 -13.00
C TYR A 140 4.00 -0.52 -11.85
N TYR A 141 3.12 0.40 -12.18
CA TYR A 141 2.41 1.17 -11.18
C TYR A 141 1.04 0.57 -10.90
N VAL A 142 0.60 0.76 -9.66
CA VAL A 142 -0.75 0.47 -9.20
C VAL A 142 -1.29 1.72 -8.52
N SER A 143 -2.53 2.10 -8.82
CA SER A 143 -3.21 3.21 -8.17
C SER A 143 -4.71 2.99 -8.08
N GLY A 144 -5.32 3.57 -7.06
CA GLY A 144 -6.77 3.55 -6.90
C GLY A 144 -7.17 3.75 -5.45
N ARG A 145 -8.37 3.30 -5.09
CA ARG A 145 -8.84 3.36 -3.70
C ARG A 145 -8.05 2.36 -2.86
N SER A 146 -7.93 2.63 -1.56
CA SER A 146 -7.04 1.87 -0.67
C SER A 146 -7.28 0.35 -0.65
N ASN A 147 -8.50 -0.10 -0.98
CA ASN A 147 -8.92 -1.50 -1.03
C ASN A 147 -9.14 -2.06 -2.46
N ASP A 148 -9.03 -1.23 -3.50
CA ASP A 148 -9.28 -1.61 -4.89
C ASP A 148 -8.39 -0.76 -5.83
N PRO A 149 -7.13 -1.17 -6.09
CA PRO A 149 -6.28 -0.48 -7.07
C PRO A 149 -6.82 -0.72 -8.48
N THR A 150 -7.53 0.26 -9.02
CA THR A 150 -8.25 0.18 -10.30
C THR A 150 -7.43 0.57 -11.53
N GLU A 151 -6.32 1.29 -11.35
CA GLU A 151 -5.49 1.80 -12.44
C GLU A 151 -4.09 1.21 -12.36
N THR A 152 -3.63 0.66 -13.48
CA THR A 152 -2.35 -0.02 -13.52
C THR A 152 -1.69 0.11 -14.88
N GLY A 153 -0.37 0.06 -14.92
CA GLY A 153 0.39 0.16 -16.17
C GLY A 153 1.89 0.10 -15.96
N ARG A 154 2.67 0.26 -17.03
CA ARG A 154 4.13 0.31 -16.94
C ARG A 154 4.58 1.69 -16.47
N ALA A 155 5.46 1.73 -15.48
CA ALA A 155 6.05 2.98 -15.01
C ALA A 155 7.04 3.53 -16.04
N SER A 156 7.02 4.84 -16.25
CA SER A 156 7.90 5.53 -17.21
C SER A 156 8.65 6.65 -16.50
N PHE A 157 9.86 6.34 -16.04
CA PHE A 157 10.67 7.28 -15.28
C PHE A 157 11.42 8.28 -16.18
N GLU A 158 11.52 9.51 -15.71
CA GLU A 158 12.28 10.59 -16.32
C GLU A 158 13.42 11.03 -15.38
N PRO A 159 14.64 11.24 -15.88
CA PRO A 159 15.77 11.63 -15.04
C PRO A 159 15.57 13.04 -14.46
N VAL A 160 15.74 13.19 -13.15
CA VAL A 160 15.65 14.49 -12.44
C VAL A 160 17.01 14.96 -11.89
N GLY A 161 18.05 14.12 -11.97
CA GLY A 161 19.44 14.47 -11.65
C GLY A 161 20.03 13.60 -10.54
N ASN A 162 21.36 13.64 -10.38
CA ASN A 162 22.11 12.92 -9.33
C ASN A 162 21.82 11.41 -9.23
N GLY A 163 21.55 10.75 -10.37
CA GLY A 163 21.20 9.31 -10.40
C GLY A 163 19.78 9.01 -9.94
N VAL A 164 18.92 10.02 -9.82
CA VAL A 164 17.50 9.89 -9.46
C VAL A 164 16.64 10.14 -10.69
N SER A 165 15.62 9.30 -10.86
CA SER A 165 14.54 9.51 -11.82
C SER A 165 13.19 9.60 -11.11
N ARG A 166 12.23 10.27 -11.74
CA ARG A 166 10.88 10.50 -11.25
C ARG A 166 9.84 9.94 -12.21
N PHE A 167 8.79 9.35 -11.68
CA PHE A 167 7.56 9.01 -12.37
C PHE A 167 6.37 9.58 -11.58
N VAL A 168 5.33 10.06 -12.24
CA VAL A 168 4.16 10.64 -11.58
C VAL A 168 2.93 9.77 -11.85
N ILE A 169 2.25 9.37 -10.78
CA ILE A 169 1.01 8.58 -10.81
C ILE A 169 -0.15 9.52 -10.44
N GLY A 170 -1.25 9.46 -11.19
CA GLY A 170 -2.42 10.32 -10.99
C GLY A 170 -2.39 11.62 -11.81
N PRO A 171 -3.12 12.67 -11.39
CA PRO A 171 -3.77 12.84 -10.08
C PRO A 171 -4.94 11.86 -9.85
N ILE A 172 -5.08 11.40 -8.61
CA ILE A 172 -6.20 10.56 -8.17
C ILE A 172 -6.75 11.08 -6.83
N ASP A 173 -8.03 10.81 -6.55
CA ASP A 173 -8.57 10.98 -5.20
C ASP A 173 -7.70 10.25 -4.18
N VAL A 174 -7.79 10.65 -2.92
CA VAL A 174 -6.96 10.09 -1.85
C VAL A 174 -7.08 8.55 -1.79
N GLY A 175 -5.95 7.84 -1.85
CA GLY A 175 -5.96 6.38 -1.96
C GLY A 175 -4.56 5.74 -1.90
N THR A 176 -4.41 4.64 -2.63
CA THR A 176 -3.16 3.88 -2.77
C THR A 176 -2.47 4.25 -4.08
N ALA A 177 -1.15 4.43 -4.02
CA ALA A 177 -0.29 4.45 -5.20
C ALA A 177 1.01 3.69 -4.90
N GLY A 178 1.53 2.93 -5.87
CA GLY A 178 2.73 2.14 -5.66
C GLY A 178 3.40 1.67 -6.94
N LEU A 179 4.57 1.08 -6.76
CA LEU A 179 5.39 0.45 -7.79
C LEU A 179 5.65 -1.01 -7.41
N ILE A 180 5.47 -1.92 -8.37
CA ILE A 180 5.68 -3.36 -8.22
C ILE A 180 6.48 -3.91 -9.41
N ASP A 181 7.25 -4.97 -9.18
CA ASP A 181 8.13 -5.61 -10.17
C ASP A 181 7.43 -6.66 -11.06
N ALA A 182 6.11 -6.79 -10.94
CA ALA A 182 5.31 -7.71 -11.73
C ALA A 182 4.16 -7.00 -12.43
N PRO A 183 3.70 -7.54 -13.59
CA PRO A 183 2.46 -7.11 -14.19
C PRO A 183 1.31 -7.19 -13.17
N PRO A 184 0.43 -6.18 -13.11
CA PRO A 184 -0.67 -6.12 -12.15
C PRO A 184 -1.62 -7.33 -12.21
N GLU A 185 -1.85 -7.89 -13.40
CA GLU A 185 -2.65 -9.11 -13.61
C GLU A 185 -2.00 -10.34 -12.92
N GLU A 186 -0.67 -10.42 -12.90
CA GLU A 186 0.09 -11.47 -12.21
C GLU A 186 0.09 -11.24 -10.70
N ALA A 187 0.26 -10.00 -10.25
CA ALA A 187 0.21 -9.65 -8.83
C ALA A 187 -1.17 -9.95 -8.21
N GLN A 188 -2.26 -9.75 -8.95
CA GLN A 188 -3.63 -10.03 -8.51
C GLN A 188 -3.99 -11.51 -8.50
N SER A 189 -3.41 -12.31 -9.41
CA SER A 189 -3.62 -13.76 -9.50
C SER A 189 -2.75 -14.58 -8.52
N GLY A 190 -1.99 -13.91 -7.65
CA GLY A 190 -1.07 -14.57 -6.70
C GLY A 190 0.18 -15.12 -7.39
N GLY A 191 0.54 -14.57 -8.55
CA GLY A 191 1.76 -14.89 -9.28
C GLY A 191 3.00 -14.30 -8.62
N GLY A 192 3.99 -15.15 -8.34
CA GLY A 192 5.38 -14.76 -8.09
C GLY A 192 5.71 -14.07 -6.77
N GLU A 193 7.00 -14.01 -6.49
CA GLU A 193 7.63 -13.19 -5.44
C GLU A 193 7.54 -11.72 -5.90
N LEU A 194 6.87 -10.85 -5.12
CA LEU A 194 6.67 -9.44 -5.47
C LEU A 194 7.62 -8.54 -4.69
N THR A 195 8.30 -7.64 -5.39
CA THR A 195 9.09 -6.54 -4.84
C THR A 195 8.40 -5.21 -5.15
N GLY A 196 8.27 -4.33 -4.16
CA GLY A 196 7.65 -3.04 -4.42
C GLY A 196 7.56 -2.10 -3.23
N VAL A 197 7.23 -0.86 -3.55
CA VAL A 197 6.90 0.20 -2.60
C VAL A 197 5.49 0.69 -2.87
N ILE A 198 4.68 0.73 -1.82
CA ILE A 198 3.29 1.19 -1.88
C ILE A 198 3.11 2.28 -0.84
N LEU A 199 2.36 3.32 -1.18
CA LEU A 199 1.94 4.37 -0.28
C LEU A 199 0.43 4.39 -0.21
N THR A 200 -0.11 4.24 1.00
CA THR A 200 -1.55 4.09 1.23
C THR A 200 -2.03 5.21 2.14
N ASN A 201 -3.14 5.87 1.79
CA ASN A 201 -3.82 6.77 2.71
C ASN A 201 -4.64 5.98 3.75
N GLY A 202 -4.40 6.26 5.03
CA GLY A 202 -5.08 5.68 6.20
C GLY A 202 -4.49 6.22 7.52
N SER A 203 -5.32 6.61 8.50
CA SER A 203 -4.87 7.36 9.68
C SER A 203 -4.09 6.49 10.67
N SER A 204 -2.76 6.50 10.59
CA SER A 204 -1.89 5.93 11.62
C SER A 204 -1.74 6.88 12.83
N GLY A 205 -2.87 7.30 13.43
CA GLY A 205 -2.91 8.21 14.59
C GLY A 205 -3.78 7.71 15.76
N GLY A 206 -4.74 6.83 15.51
CA GLY A 206 -5.44 6.09 16.55
C GLY A 206 -4.66 4.85 16.96
N THR A 207 -4.84 4.36 18.19
CA THR A 207 -4.52 2.95 18.46
C THR A 207 -5.36 2.14 17.45
N PRO A 208 -4.77 1.31 16.58
CA PRO A 208 -5.53 0.59 15.57
C PRO A 208 -6.65 -0.15 16.28
N SER A 209 -7.89 0.05 15.82
CA SER A 209 -9.03 -0.64 16.44
C SER A 209 -8.78 -2.14 16.21
N PRO A 210 -8.67 -2.96 17.27
CA PRO A 210 -8.41 -4.37 17.10
C PRO A 210 -9.55 -4.98 16.27
N ALA A 211 -9.18 -5.82 15.30
CA ALA A 211 -10.17 -6.54 14.52
C ALA A 211 -11.08 -7.36 15.46
N PRO A 212 -12.39 -7.43 15.16
CA PRO A 212 -13.34 -8.16 15.98
C PRO A 212 -13.00 -9.65 15.97
N ASN A 213 -13.15 -10.30 17.12
CA ASN A 213 -12.92 -11.74 17.24
C ASN A 213 -14.22 -12.45 16.88
N VAL A 214 -14.33 -12.92 15.63
CA VAL A 214 -15.53 -13.55 15.09
C VAL A 214 -15.19 -14.91 14.48
N SER A 215 -16.06 -15.89 14.71
CA SER A 215 -16.03 -17.19 14.05
C SER A 215 -17.05 -17.22 12.92
N TRP A 216 -16.64 -17.68 11.74
CA TRP A 216 -17.48 -17.75 10.54
C TRP A 216 -17.57 -19.18 10.04
N GLY A 217 -18.79 -19.60 9.71
CA GLY A 217 -19.10 -20.86 9.04
C GLY A 217 -19.43 -20.63 7.57
N PHE A 218 -19.04 -21.58 6.71
CA PHE A 218 -19.34 -21.57 5.28
C PHE A 218 -19.99 -22.89 4.88
N ASP A 219 -21.14 -22.81 4.22
CA ASP A 219 -21.86 -23.96 3.65
C ASP A 219 -22.04 -23.74 2.15
N TYR A 220 -21.49 -24.63 1.33
CA TYR A 220 -21.49 -24.50 -0.13
C TYR A 220 -22.55 -25.42 -0.76
N ASP A 221 -23.47 -24.83 -1.51
CA ASP A 221 -24.42 -25.55 -2.35
C ASP A 221 -23.89 -25.61 -3.79
N SER A 222 -23.39 -26.79 -4.17
CA SER A 222 -22.84 -27.02 -5.52
C SER A 222 -23.89 -27.06 -6.63
N ALA A 223 -25.17 -27.22 -6.30
CA ALA A 223 -26.24 -27.16 -7.31
C ALA A 223 -26.68 -25.71 -7.58
N ALA A 224 -26.54 -24.83 -6.58
CA ALA A 224 -26.85 -23.41 -6.69
C ALA A 224 -25.61 -22.55 -7.03
N GLU A 225 -24.40 -23.08 -6.89
CA GLU A 225 -23.14 -22.32 -6.97
C GLU A 225 -23.14 -21.14 -5.97
N GLU A 226 -23.59 -21.40 -4.75
CA GLU A 226 -23.81 -20.41 -3.70
C GLU A 226 -23.13 -20.83 -2.40
N VAL A 227 -22.55 -19.87 -1.69
CA VAL A 227 -22.01 -20.07 -0.35
C VAL A 227 -22.86 -19.31 0.66
N THR A 228 -23.40 -20.03 1.64
CA THR A 228 -24.00 -19.44 2.84
C THR A 228 -22.92 -19.18 3.88
N ILE A 229 -22.75 -17.92 4.25
CA ILE A 229 -21.82 -17.44 5.25
C ILE A 229 -22.60 -17.19 6.54
N THR A 230 -22.18 -17.79 7.66
CA THR A 230 -22.88 -17.67 8.96
C THR A 230 -21.94 -17.15 10.04
N HIS A 231 -22.36 -16.15 10.81
CA HIS A 231 -21.68 -15.74 12.03
C HIS A 231 -21.94 -16.79 13.12
N GLU A 232 -20.93 -17.58 13.47
CA GLU A 232 -21.11 -18.70 14.41
C GLU A 232 -20.96 -18.27 15.88
N GLY A 233 -20.25 -17.16 16.12
CA GLY A 233 -19.96 -16.69 17.47
C GLY A 233 -18.86 -15.63 17.52
N GLY A 234 -18.70 -15.01 18.68
CA GLY A 234 -17.74 -13.93 18.90
C GLY A 234 -18.40 -12.56 18.97
N ASP A 235 -17.64 -11.51 18.63
CA ASP A 235 -18.09 -10.12 18.70
C ASP A 235 -19.20 -9.81 17.69
N THR A 236 -20.14 -8.93 18.06
CA THR A 236 -21.12 -8.35 17.12
C THR A 236 -20.44 -7.27 16.30
N VAL A 237 -20.67 -7.26 14.98
CA VAL A 237 -20.04 -6.33 14.03
C VAL A 237 -21.10 -5.61 13.21
N ARG A 238 -20.90 -4.34 12.83
CA ARG A 238 -21.81 -3.64 11.92
C ARG A 238 -21.61 -4.15 10.48
N GLY A 239 -22.69 -4.46 9.77
CA GLY A 239 -22.65 -4.89 8.37
C GLY A 239 -21.97 -3.88 7.45
N ALA A 240 -22.09 -2.57 7.74
CA ALA A 240 -21.37 -1.51 7.02
C ALA A 240 -19.84 -1.58 7.16
N GLN A 241 -19.33 -2.32 8.14
CA GLN A 241 -17.90 -2.58 8.34
C GLN A 241 -17.47 -3.92 7.73
N LEU A 242 -18.40 -4.67 7.13
CA LEU A 242 -18.14 -5.99 6.57
C LEU A 242 -18.29 -5.96 5.06
N GLU A 243 -17.26 -6.44 4.39
CA GLU A 243 -17.25 -6.64 2.95
C GLU A 243 -17.04 -8.12 2.66
N VAL A 244 -17.92 -8.70 1.85
CA VAL A 244 -17.70 -10.03 1.29
C VAL A 244 -17.18 -9.85 -0.12
N VAL A 245 -15.97 -10.36 -0.34
CA VAL A 245 -15.29 -10.35 -1.64
C VAL A 245 -15.30 -11.77 -2.18
N VAL A 246 -15.92 -11.95 -3.35
CA VAL A 246 -15.88 -13.20 -4.12
C VAL A 246 -14.96 -12.97 -5.31
N THR A 247 -13.81 -13.64 -5.32
CA THR A 247 -12.82 -13.52 -6.40
C THR A 247 -12.92 -14.72 -7.33
N THR A 248 -13.09 -14.44 -8.62
CA THR A 248 -12.91 -15.39 -9.74
C THR A 248 -11.99 -14.78 -10.77
N ASP A 249 -11.69 -15.49 -11.86
CA ASP A 249 -10.85 -14.96 -12.96
C ASP A 249 -11.38 -13.65 -13.59
N ASP A 250 -12.70 -13.40 -13.50
CA ASP A 250 -13.37 -12.31 -14.24
C ASP A 250 -14.23 -11.36 -13.37
N ARG A 251 -14.38 -11.59 -12.05
CA ARG A 251 -15.39 -10.86 -11.26
C ARG A 251 -15.06 -10.69 -9.77
N THR A 252 -15.47 -9.52 -9.26
CA THR A 252 -15.63 -9.18 -7.85
C THR A 252 -17.08 -8.76 -7.59
N THR A 253 -17.70 -9.28 -6.52
CA THR A 253 -19.02 -8.85 -6.01
C THR A 253 -18.86 -8.35 -4.58
N THR A 254 -19.65 -7.36 -4.16
CA THR A 254 -19.45 -6.60 -2.91
C THR A 254 -20.69 -6.53 -2.00
N SER A 255 -20.41 -6.69 -0.69
CA SER A 255 -21.20 -6.51 0.55
C SER A 255 -22.70 -6.86 0.58
N PRO A 256 -23.07 -7.98 1.22
CA PRO A 256 -24.47 -8.37 1.40
C PRO A 256 -25.00 -8.20 2.85
N PHE A 257 -24.19 -7.69 3.80
CA PHE A 257 -24.58 -7.54 5.20
C PHE A 257 -25.13 -6.13 5.50
N GLU A 258 -26.30 -6.04 6.12
CA GLU A 258 -26.91 -4.79 6.59
C GLU A 258 -27.11 -4.82 8.11
N GLY A 259 -27.05 -3.65 8.77
CA GLY A 259 -27.39 -3.54 10.20
C GLY A 259 -26.31 -4.08 11.14
N GLU A 260 -26.71 -4.67 12.26
CA GLU A 260 -25.81 -5.37 13.18
C GLU A 260 -25.80 -6.86 12.84
N VAL A 261 -24.61 -7.46 12.78
CA VAL A 261 -24.38 -8.88 12.48
C VAL A 261 -23.85 -9.57 13.74
N ALA A 262 -24.62 -10.53 14.24
CA ALA A 262 -24.34 -11.28 15.45
C ALA A 262 -24.46 -12.79 15.23
N ALA A 263 -24.11 -13.57 16.24
CA ALA A 263 -24.14 -15.03 16.17
C ALA A 263 -25.53 -15.55 15.76
N GLY A 264 -25.55 -16.33 14.69
CA GLY A 264 -26.76 -16.89 14.06
C GLY A 264 -27.20 -16.16 12.79
N ASP A 265 -26.68 -14.96 12.52
CA ASP A 265 -26.97 -14.24 11.28
C ASP A 265 -26.22 -14.86 10.11
N SER A 266 -26.88 -14.92 8.95
CA SER A 266 -26.31 -15.50 7.74
C SER A 266 -26.70 -14.73 6.49
N VAL A 267 -25.86 -14.89 5.47
CA VAL A 267 -26.07 -14.33 4.14
C VAL A 267 -25.58 -15.32 3.10
N ALA A 268 -26.17 -15.26 1.91
CA ALA A 268 -25.78 -16.11 0.80
C ALA A 268 -25.18 -15.26 -0.33
N VAL A 269 -24.12 -15.78 -0.95
CA VAL A 269 -23.44 -15.12 -2.07
C VAL A 269 -23.19 -16.11 -3.19
N ASP A 270 -23.39 -15.66 -4.44
CA ASP A 270 -23.01 -16.42 -5.63
C ASP A 270 -21.48 -16.62 -5.63
N ALA A 271 -21.05 -17.87 -5.69
CA ALA A 271 -19.64 -18.26 -5.65
C ALA A 271 -19.44 -19.54 -6.49
N PRO A 272 -18.93 -19.42 -7.74
CA PRO A 272 -18.65 -20.60 -8.57
C PRO A 272 -17.57 -21.49 -7.93
N PRO A 273 -17.41 -22.74 -8.38
CA PRO A 273 -16.55 -23.72 -7.71
C PRO A 273 -15.05 -23.35 -7.70
N ASN A 274 -14.59 -22.48 -8.61
CA ASN A 274 -13.23 -21.94 -8.63
C ASN A 274 -13.05 -20.65 -7.83
N ALA A 275 -14.09 -20.19 -7.10
CA ALA A 275 -14.05 -18.92 -6.39
C ALA A 275 -13.31 -19.00 -5.05
N VAL A 276 -12.74 -17.85 -4.66
CA VAL A 276 -12.26 -17.61 -3.30
C VAL A 276 -13.15 -16.55 -2.66
N VAL A 277 -13.78 -16.89 -1.54
CA VAL A 277 -14.64 -15.97 -0.77
C VAL A 277 -13.87 -15.48 0.45
N ARG A 278 -13.86 -14.16 0.68
CA ARG A 278 -13.24 -13.52 1.84
C ARG A 278 -14.24 -12.62 2.54
N ILE A 279 -14.20 -12.63 3.87
CA ILE A 279 -14.89 -11.65 4.71
C ILE A 279 -13.84 -10.68 5.20
N ILE A 280 -13.96 -9.43 4.79
CA ILE A 280 -13.07 -8.33 5.16
C ILE A 280 -13.83 -7.44 6.15
N TRP A 281 -13.14 -7.06 7.21
CA TRP A 281 -13.61 -6.05 8.14
C TRP A 281 -12.81 -4.77 7.99
N GLU A 282 -13.50 -3.64 8.07
CA GLU A 282 -12.93 -2.30 8.10
C GLU A 282 -13.40 -1.54 9.36
N ALA A 283 -12.47 -0.90 10.07
CA ALA A 283 -12.82 0.00 11.17
C ALA A 283 -13.67 1.17 10.65
N GLU A 284 -14.61 1.68 11.46
CA GLU A 284 -15.43 2.85 11.06
C GLU A 284 -14.59 4.09 10.71
N SER A 285 -13.37 4.18 11.23
CA SER A 285 -12.46 5.27 10.91
C SER A 285 -11.66 5.05 9.61
N GLY A 286 -11.74 3.86 8.99
CA GLY A 286 -10.93 3.48 7.81
C GLY A 286 -9.47 3.16 8.14
N ASP A 287 -9.04 3.30 9.39
CA ASP A 287 -7.63 3.22 9.80
C ASP A 287 -7.10 1.80 9.98
N SER A 288 -7.97 0.80 9.90
CA SER A 288 -7.63 -0.60 10.17
C SER A 288 -8.57 -1.50 9.42
N GLY A 289 -8.05 -2.60 8.88
CA GLY A 289 -8.84 -3.65 8.27
C GLY A 289 -8.21 -5.02 8.46
N ALA A 290 -9.01 -6.07 8.35
CA ALA A 290 -8.56 -7.45 8.49
C ALA A 290 -9.43 -8.41 7.70
N VAL A 291 -8.82 -9.46 7.15
CA VAL A 291 -9.56 -10.61 6.64
C VAL A 291 -9.98 -11.46 7.85
N LEU A 292 -11.27 -11.50 8.15
CA LEU A 292 -11.82 -12.26 9.28
C LEU A 292 -11.95 -13.75 8.95
N ALA A 293 -12.28 -14.07 7.71
CA ALA A 293 -12.42 -15.45 7.27
C ALA A 293 -12.24 -15.60 5.76
N ARG A 294 -11.93 -16.83 5.35
CA ARG A 294 -11.73 -17.22 3.96
C ARG A 294 -12.32 -18.59 3.71
N TRP A 295 -12.97 -18.74 2.56
CA TRP A 295 -13.41 -20.00 2.00
C TRP A 295 -12.85 -20.17 0.59
N GLU A 296 -12.48 -21.41 0.24
CA GLU A 296 -11.99 -21.79 -1.08
C GLU A 296 -12.96 -22.78 -1.68
N GLY A 297 -13.38 -22.49 -2.91
CA GLY A 297 -14.22 -23.40 -3.66
C GLY A 297 -13.53 -24.74 -3.93
N PRO A 298 -14.31 -25.79 -4.21
CA PRO A 298 -13.78 -27.13 -4.44
C PRO A 298 -12.82 -27.24 -5.63
N GLU A 299 -12.83 -26.26 -6.54
CA GLU A 299 -11.99 -26.18 -7.75
C GLU A 299 -11.05 -24.96 -7.75
N ALA A 300 -10.97 -24.22 -6.63
CA ALA A 300 -10.10 -23.06 -6.45
C ALA A 300 -8.63 -23.42 -6.20
#